data_AF-A0A0R3RN76-F1
#
_entry.id   AF-A0A0R3RN76-F1
#
_cell.length_a   1.000
_cell.length_b   1.000
_cell.length_c   1.000
_cell.angle_alpha   90.00
_cell.angle_beta   90.00
_cell.angle_gamma   90.00
#
_symmetry.space_group_name_H-M   'P 1'
#
loop_
_entity.id
_entity.type
_entity.pdbx_description
1 polymer ?
#
loop_
_entity_poly.entity_id
_entity_poly.type
_entity_poly.pdbx_seq_one_letter_code
_entity_poly.pdbx_strand_id
1 'polypeptide(L)'
;PKVSCECQSHLGRILVDEVYPLTTKQLFTILFSSNPWYHHLEEIVSRTGYIATSWMTESPTVTTRTVTYNMALNNALGPKSTSVTEKQTCYTFRGAVDGFSVMKEIQNAGIPCADSFIIQCTYCVIRAGNTHSRLLIHGTMIQKKSIWGIVKGIIEKSTYSGLETHYTVLMEALKLLCEGSAEAKQSAVSTESEETGSIISNFLPNKLLNGYANIDISFLSAKLVGVSKCTKNK
;
A
#
# COMPACT_ATOMS: atom_id res chain seq x y z
N PRO A 1 17.58 -18.67 -3.01
CA PRO A 1 18.09 -17.30 -2.81
C PRO A 1 17.10 -16.27 -3.39
N LYS A 2 16.72 -15.22 -2.65
CA LYS A 2 15.82 -14.17 -3.17
C LYS A 2 16.56 -13.34 -4.22
N VAL A 3 15.94 -13.09 -5.38
CA VAL A 3 16.53 -12.30 -6.48
C VAL A 3 16.79 -10.87 -6.00
N SER A 4 17.97 -10.32 -6.32
CA SER A 4 18.35 -8.95 -5.94
C SER A 4 17.47 -7.90 -6.63
N CYS A 5 17.23 -6.77 -5.96
CA CYS A 5 16.53 -5.64 -6.57
C CYS A 5 17.51 -4.72 -7.29
N GLU A 6 17.11 -4.18 -8.44
CA GLU A 6 17.88 -3.21 -9.24
C GLU A 6 17.38 -1.76 -9.08
N CYS A 7 16.50 -1.47 -8.12
CA CYS A 7 15.99 -0.11 -7.94
C CYS A 7 17.05 0.85 -7.35
N GLN A 8 16.88 2.14 -7.60
CA GLN A 8 17.87 3.17 -7.23
C GLN A 8 18.01 3.36 -5.71
N SER A 9 16.95 3.10 -4.93
CA SER A 9 16.97 3.33 -3.48
C SER A 9 15.88 2.54 -2.74
N HIS A 10 16.28 1.93 -1.64
CA HIS A 10 15.43 1.29 -0.64
C HIS A 10 15.38 2.15 0.63
N LEU A 11 14.61 3.22 0.61
CA LEU A 11 14.55 4.13 1.76
C LEU A 11 13.58 3.61 2.83
N GLY A 12 14.07 3.50 4.07
CA GLY A 12 13.25 3.18 5.24
C GLY A 12 13.28 1.72 5.66
N ARG A 13 12.23 1.31 6.37
CA ARG A 13 12.08 -0.03 6.93
C ARG A 13 11.55 -0.98 5.87
N ILE A 14 12.00 -2.24 5.89
CA ILE A 14 11.37 -3.32 5.12
C ILE A 14 10.00 -3.61 5.75
N LEU A 15 8.94 -3.53 4.93
CA LEU A 15 7.56 -3.77 5.33
C LEU A 15 7.01 -5.07 4.74
N VAL A 16 7.51 -5.47 3.57
CA VAL A 16 7.25 -6.77 2.94
C VAL A 16 8.52 -7.23 2.24
N ASP A 17 8.84 -8.52 2.33
CA ASP A 17 9.86 -9.14 1.50
C ASP A 17 9.49 -10.61 1.26
N GLU A 18 8.62 -10.86 0.29
CA GLU A 18 8.04 -12.19 0.06
C GLU A 18 8.07 -12.57 -1.42
N VAL A 19 8.02 -13.88 -1.70
CA VAL A 19 7.89 -14.42 -3.05
C VAL A 19 6.51 -15.03 -3.22
N TYR A 20 5.77 -14.55 -4.20
CA TYR A 20 4.42 -15.03 -4.52
C TYR A 20 4.42 -15.79 -5.84
N PRO A 21 3.56 -16.83 -6.00
CA PRO A 21 3.30 -17.51 -7.27
C PRO A 21 2.46 -16.65 -8.23
N LEU A 22 2.87 -15.39 -8.41
CA LEU A 22 2.27 -14.39 -9.28
C LEU A 22 3.35 -13.83 -10.20
N THR A 23 3.02 -13.60 -11.47
CA THR A 23 3.88 -12.88 -12.41
C THR A 23 3.98 -11.40 -12.05
N THR A 24 5.00 -10.72 -12.59
CA THR A 24 5.19 -9.27 -12.42
C THR A 24 3.96 -8.49 -12.89
N LYS A 25 3.37 -8.90 -14.03
CA LYS A 25 2.13 -8.36 -14.59
C LYS A 25 0.93 -8.54 -13.65
N GLN A 26 0.74 -9.73 -13.09
CA GLN A 26 -0.37 -9.98 -12.15
C GLN A 26 -0.25 -9.12 -10.89
N LEU A 27 0.94 -9.04 -10.29
CA LEU A 27 1.19 -8.15 -9.15
C LEU A 27 0.95 -6.69 -9.51
N PHE A 28 1.33 -6.25 -10.72
CA PHE A 28 1.04 -4.90 -11.17
C PHE A 28 -0.47 -4.62 -11.20
N THR A 29 -1.25 -5.52 -11.79
CA THR A 29 -2.71 -5.39 -11.88
C THR A 29 -3.37 -5.36 -10.49
N ILE A 30 -2.96 -6.25 -9.58
CA ILE A 30 -3.51 -6.33 -8.22
C ILE A 30 -3.19 -5.06 -7.42
N LEU A 31 -1.96 -4.57 -7.50
CA LEU A 31 -1.47 -3.50 -6.62
C LEU A 31 -1.72 -2.09 -7.18
N PHE A 32 -1.79 -1.94 -8.51
CA PHE A 32 -1.71 -0.64 -9.18
C PHE A 32 -2.76 -0.41 -10.28
N SER A 33 -3.86 -1.16 -10.30
CA SER A 33 -4.99 -0.83 -11.19
C SER A 33 -5.84 0.35 -10.66
N SER A 34 -6.96 0.62 -11.32
CA SER A 34 -8.00 1.54 -10.85
C SER A 34 -8.83 0.98 -9.70
N ASN A 35 -8.83 -0.35 -9.53
CA ASN A 35 -9.49 -1.05 -8.43
C ASN A 35 -8.40 -1.67 -7.55
N PRO A 36 -8.01 -1.00 -6.44
CA PRO A 36 -6.92 -1.49 -5.61
C PRO A 36 -7.28 -2.85 -5.00
N TRP A 37 -6.27 -3.63 -4.60
CA TRP A 37 -6.45 -4.94 -3.95
C TRP A 37 -7.41 -4.94 -2.75
N TYR A 38 -7.60 -3.79 -2.10
CA TYR A 38 -8.50 -3.60 -0.97
C TYR A 38 -9.88 -3.03 -1.34
N HIS A 39 -10.24 -2.93 -2.62
CA HIS A 39 -11.52 -2.37 -3.06
C HIS A 39 -12.74 -3.09 -2.47
N HIS A 40 -12.65 -4.40 -2.23
CA HIS A 40 -13.72 -5.16 -1.55
C HIS A 40 -13.52 -5.26 -0.03
N LEU A 41 -12.47 -4.64 0.48
CA LEU A 41 -12.11 -4.61 1.89
C LEU A 41 -12.26 -3.18 2.44
N GLU A 42 -12.98 -2.28 1.79
CA GLU A 42 -13.06 -0.85 2.17
C GLU A 42 -13.47 -0.65 3.64
N GLU A 43 -14.41 -1.47 4.14
CA GLU A 43 -14.82 -1.49 5.55
C GLU A 43 -13.69 -1.95 6.49
N ILE A 44 -12.84 -2.87 6.01
CA ILE A 44 -11.71 -3.42 6.76
C ILE A 44 -10.52 -2.45 6.70
N VAL A 45 -10.09 -2.01 5.52
CA VAL A 45 -8.95 -1.10 5.39
C VAL A 45 -9.27 0.36 5.74
N SER A 46 -10.54 0.65 6.04
CA SER A 46 -11.02 1.99 6.39
C SER A 46 -10.65 3.05 5.35
N ARG A 47 -10.73 2.70 4.06
CA ARG A 47 -10.44 3.60 2.93
C ARG A 47 -11.65 3.69 2.02
N THR A 48 -11.98 4.91 1.61
CA THR A 48 -13.15 5.17 0.75
C THR A 48 -12.84 6.20 -0.33
N GLY A 49 -13.62 6.18 -1.41
CA GLY A 49 -13.51 7.17 -2.49
C GLY A 49 -12.17 7.11 -3.24
N TYR A 50 -11.68 5.90 -3.49
CA TYR A 50 -10.45 5.71 -4.26
C TYR A 50 -10.64 6.14 -5.72
N ILE A 51 -9.80 7.07 -6.17
CA ILE A 51 -9.76 7.55 -7.55
C ILE A 51 -8.30 7.56 -7.99
N ALA A 52 -8.01 6.91 -9.11
CA ALA A 52 -6.68 6.91 -9.72
C ALA A 52 -6.77 7.48 -11.14
N THR A 53 -5.88 8.40 -11.48
CA THR A 53 -5.71 8.83 -12.87
C THR A 53 -5.07 7.71 -13.68
N SER A 54 -5.25 7.76 -15.01
CA SER A 54 -4.46 6.92 -15.92
C SER A 54 -2.97 7.17 -15.74
N TRP A 55 -2.17 6.14 -16.01
CA TRP A 55 -0.72 6.27 -16.07
C TRP A 55 -0.32 7.15 -17.25
N MET A 56 0.53 8.14 -17.00
CA MET A 56 1.10 9.04 -18.00
C MET A 56 2.58 8.70 -18.21
N THR A 57 3.04 8.68 -19.45
CA THR A 57 4.45 8.39 -19.78
C THR A 57 5.28 9.67 -19.73
N GLU A 58 6.22 9.74 -18.80
CA GLU A 58 7.19 10.84 -18.68
C GLU A 58 8.44 10.57 -19.53
N SER A 59 8.85 9.31 -19.59
CA SER A 59 9.98 8.84 -20.41
C SER A 59 9.80 7.34 -20.72
N PRO A 60 10.63 6.73 -21.60
CA PRO A 60 10.46 5.34 -22.02
C PRO A 60 10.41 4.30 -20.88
N THR A 61 10.96 4.62 -19.71
CA THR A 61 10.99 3.72 -18.54
C THR A 61 10.37 4.32 -17.30
N VAL A 62 9.69 5.46 -17.42
CA VAL A 62 9.08 6.16 -16.28
C VAL A 62 7.66 6.57 -16.62
N THR A 63 6.72 6.09 -15.82
CA THR A 63 5.32 6.53 -15.88
C THR A 63 4.87 7.06 -14.53
N THR A 64 3.93 8.00 -14.53
CA THR A 64 3.42 8.65 -13.33
C THR A 64 1.90 8.58 -13.30
N ARG A 65 1.32 8.63 -12.11
CA ARG A 65 -0.11 8.89 -11.91
C ARG A 65 -0.36 9.50 -10.55
N THR A 66 -1.55 10.05 -10.38
CA THR A 66 -2.05 10.55 -9.09
C THR A 66 -3.20 9.69 -8.61
N VAL A 67 -3.21 9.40 -7.31
CA VAL A 67 -4.28 8.67 -6.64
C VAL A 67 -4.78 9.48 -5.46
N THR A 68 -6.09 9.54 -5.26
CA THR A 68 -6.72 10.19 -4.10
C THR A 68 -7.71 9.26 -3.42
N TYR A 69 -7.79 9.32 -2.10
CA TYR A 69 -8.79 8.61 -1.30
C TYR A 69 -8.92 9.26 0.08
N ASN A 70 -9.93 8.84 0.85
CA ASN A 70 -10.06 9.16 2.26
C ASN A 70 -9.69 7.94 3.11
N MET A 71 -9.05 8.17 4.25
CA MET A 71 -8.69 7.14 5.21
C MET A 71 -9.26 7.50 6.57
N ALA A 72 -9.98 6.59 7.22
CA ALA A 72 -10.45 6.80 8.58
C ALA A 72 -9.27 6.77 9.57
N LEU A 73 -9.41 7.50 10.67
CA LEU A 73 -8.43 7.61 11.74
C LEU A 73 -9.10 7.18 13.04
N ASN A 74 -8.48 6.29 13.82
CA ASN A 74 -9.00 5.95 15.15
C ASN A 74 -8.47 6.89 16.25
N ASN A 75 -8.65 8.19 16.05
CA ASN A 75 -8.29 9.20 17.04
C ASN A 75 -9.43 9.36 18.06
N ALA A 76 -9.13 9.20 19.36
CA ALA A 76 -10.10 9.48 20.42
C ALA A 76 -10.55 10.96 20.43
N LEU A 77 -9.62 11.87 20.15
CA LEU A 77 -9.83 13.32 20.04
C LEU A 77 -9.17 13.82 18.75
N GLY A 78 -9.88 14.62 17.97
CA GLY A 78 -9.40 15.18 16.70
C GLY A 78 -10.08 14.59 15.46
N PRO A 79 -9.50 14.84 14.26
CA PRO A 79 -10.05 14.38 12.98
C PRO A 79 -10.25 12.87 12.95
N LYS A 80 -11.42 12.43 12.49
CA LYS A 80 -11.82 11.02 12.32
C LYS A 80 -11.45 10.46 10.95
N SER A 81 -11.00 11.32 10.03
CA SER A 81 -10.54 10.94 8.71
C SER A 81 -9.46 11.90 8.22
N THR A 82 -8.71 11.45 7.23
CA THR A 82 -7.75 12.25 6.48
C THR A 82 -7.95 12.02 4.99
N SER A 83 -7.82 13.08 4.20
CA SER A 83 -7.73 12.97 2.75
C SER A 83 -6.28 12.72 2.36
N VAL A 84 -6.07 11.75 1.48
CA VAL A 84 -4.76 11.28 1.05
C VAL A 84 -4.60 11.54 -0.44
N THR A 85 -3.45 12.11 -0.80
CA THR A 85 -2.99 12.23 -2.19
C THR A 85 -1.70 11.45 -2.34
N GLU A 86 -1.67 10.47 -3.23
CA GLU A 86 -0.47 9.73 -3.60
C GLU A 86 -0.02 10.14 -5.00
N LYS A 87 1.23 10.60 -5.13
CA LYS A 87 1.92 10.62 -6.41
C LYS A 87 2.65 9.31 -6.58
N GLN A 88 2.31 8.55 -7.61
CA GLN A 88 2.93 7.27 -7.91
C GLN A 88 3.85 7.44 -9.12
N THR A 89 5.08 6.94 -9.01
CA THR A 89 6.05 6.92 -10.12
C THR A 89 6.56 5.50 -10.31
N CYS A 90 6.27 4.93 -11.46
CA CYS A 90 6.70 3.59 -11.86
C CYS A 90 7.98 3.70 -12.69
N TYR A 91 8.97 2.89 -12.33
CA TYR A 91 10.23 2.74 -13.03
C TYR A 91 10.34 1.29 -13.51
N THR A 92 10.42 1.09 -14.82
CA THR A 92 10.72 -0.24 -15.37
C THR A 92 12.22 -0.51 -15.26
N PHE A 93 12.59 -1.72 -14.84
CA PHE A 93 14.01 -2.09 -14.78
C PHE A 93 14.55 -2.27 -16.19
N ARG A 94 15.78 -1.79 -16.41
CA ARG A 94 16.47 -1.85 -17.71
C ARG A 94 17.46 -3.01 -17.82
N GLY A 95 17.69 -3.73 -16.73
CA GLY A 95 18.69 -4.79 -16.63
C GLY A 95 18.22 -6.16 -17.14
N ALA A 96 18.97 -7.20 -16.79
CA ALA A 96 18.71 -8.58 -17.19
C ALA A 96 17.48 -9.19 -16.49
N VAL A 97 16.97 -8.53 -15.44
CA VAL A 97 15.86 -9.00 -14.63
C VAL A 97 14.58 -8.25 -14.99
N ASP A 98 13.59 -8.98 -15.46
CA ASP A 98 12.24 -8.47 -15.67
C ASP A 98 11.64 -8.02 -14.32
N GLY A 99 11.18 -6.77 -14.26
CA GLY A 99 10.64 -6.17 -13.05
C GLY A 99 10.45 -4.67 -13.15
N PHE A 100 9.92 -4.11 -12.07
CA PHE A 100 9.67 -2.69 -11.94
C PHE A 100 9.66 -2.27 -10.47
N SER A 101 9.77 -0.97 -10.24
CA SER A 101 9.49 -0.37 -8.93
C SER A 101 8.46 0.73 -9.04
N VAL A 102 7.50 0.78 -8.11
CA VAL A 102 6.57 1.90 -7.94
C VAL A 102 6.87 2.62 -6.64
N MET A 103 7.33 3.86 -6.75
CA MET A 103 7.47 4.76 -5.62
C MET A 103 6.16 5.52 -5.40
N LYS A 104 5.65 5.52 -4.17
CA LYS A 104 4.49 6.29 -3.75
C LYS A 104 4.93 7.39 -2.79
N GLU A 105 4.76 8.63 -3.20
CA GLU A 105 4.86 9.80 -2.32
C GLU A 105 3.45 10.13 -1.81
N ILE A 106 3.22 9.93 -0.53
CA ILE A 106 1.90 9.99 0.10
C ILE A 106 1.84 11.25 0.97
N GLN A 107 0.89 12.12 0.66
CA GLN A 107 0.63 13.33 1.41
C GLN A 107 -0.78 13.30 2.01
N ASN A 108 -0.83 13.48 3.33
CA ASN A 108 -2.07 13.53 4.10
C ASN A 108 -2.52 14.99 4.23
N ALA A 109 -3.82 15.20 4.41
CA ALA A 109 -4.43 16.50 4.69
C ALA A 109 -5.45 16.39 5.84
N GLY A 110 -5.69 17.50 6.53
CA GLY A 110 -6.66 17.54 7.63
C GLY A 110 -6.19 16.89 8.95
N ILE A 111 -4.89 16.60 9.10
CA ILE A 111 -4.26 16.12 10.34
C ILE A 111 -3.22 17.12 10.86
N PRO A 112 -2.87 17.09 12.16
CA PRO A 112 -1.78 17.90 12.69
C PRO A 112 -0.47 17.68 11.93
N CYS A 113 0.24 18.77 11.63
CA CYS A 113 1.54 18.74 10.93
C CYS A 113 1.52 18.11 9.52
N ALA A 114 0.35 18.00 8.87
CA ALA A 114 0.17 17.39 7.56
C ALA A 114 1.11 17.92 6.45
N ASP A 115 1.49 19.20 6.53
CA ASP A 115 2.40 19.86 5.58
C ASP A 115 3.90 19.72 5.94
N SER A 116 4.17 19.12 7.10
CA SER A 116 5.51 19.06 7.70
C SER A 116 6.20 17.72 7.44
N PHE A 117 5.49 16.73 6.89
CA PHE A 117 6.05 15.43 6.51
C PHE A 117 5.28 14.80 5.35
N ILE A 118 5.87 13.79 4.72
CA ILE A 118 5.21 12.84 3.82
C ILE A 118 5.58 11.42 4.22
N ILE A 119 4.83 10.46 3.70
CA ILE A 119 5.19 9.05 3.77
C ILE A 119 5.66 8.66 2.37
N GLN A 120 6.79 7.96 2.28
CA GLN A 120 7.26 7.39 1.03
C GLN A 120 7.27 5.87 1.16
N CYS A 121 6.64 5.18 0.21
CA CYS A 121 6.67 3.73 0.10
C CYS A 121 7.17 3.31 -1.28
N THR A 122 8.17 2.43 -1.34
CA THR A 122 8.71 1.90 -2.60
C THR A 122 8.41 0.43 -2.71
N TYR A 123 7.65 0.06 -3.75
CA TYR A 123 7.30 -1.32 -4.08
C TYR A 123 8.22 -1.79 -5.19
N CYS A 124 9.02 -2.81 -4.93
CA CYS A 124 9.87 -3.46 -5.92
C CYS A 124 9.28 -4.83 -6.26
N VAL A 125 8.93 -5.02 -7.53
CA VAL A 125 8.40 -6.28 -8.06
C VAL A 125 9.42 -6.86 -9.02
N ILE A 126 9.98 -8.01 -8.67
CA ILE A 126 11.14 -8.60 -9.35
C ILE A 126 10.78 -10.02 -9.75
N ARG A 127 10.96 -10.40 -11.01
CA ARG A 127 10.73 -11.77 -11.46
C ARG A 127 11.63 -12.74 -10.69
N ALA A 128 11.03 -13.79 -10.12
CA ALA A 128 11.69 -14.85 -9.36
C ALA A 128 11.50 -16.25 -9.99
N GLY A 129 10.92 -16.31 -11.19
CA GLY A 129 10.65 -17.52 -11.96
C GLY A 129 9.64 -17.21 -13.07
N ASN A 130 9.19 -18.22 -13.81
CA ASN A 130 8.21 -17.99 -14.89
C ASN A 130 6.83 -17.57 -14.40
N THR A 131 6.47 -18.04 -13.22
CA THR A 131 5.16 -17.81 -12.58
C THR A 131 5.29 -17.18 -11.21
N HIS A 132 6.49 -16.74 -10.83
CA HIS A 132 6.79 -16.27 -9.48
C HIS A 132 7.49 -14.91 -9.52
N SER A 133 7.19 -14.08 -8.53
CA SER A 133 7.81 -12.76 -8.36
C SER A 133 8.04 -12.47 -6.88
N ARG A 134 9.16 -11.82 -6.60
CA ARG A 134 9.44 -11.23 -5.30
C ARG A 134 8.76 -9.86 -5.22
N LEU A 135 8.03 -9.63 -4.14
CA LEU A 135 7.50 -8.33 -3.73
C LEU A 135 8.31 -7.85 -2.53
N LEU A 136 9.08 -6.78 -2.72
CA LEU A 136 9.89 -6.14 -1.69
C LEU A 136 9.40 -4.71 -1.50
N ILE A 137 8.94 -4.36 -0.30
CA ILE A 137 8.36 -3.05 -0.01
C ILE A 137 9.14 -2.39 1.12
N HIS A 138 9.54 -1.15 0.89
CA HIS A 138 10.14 -0.29 1.91
C HIS A 138 9.24 0.89 2.19
N GLY A 139 9.26 1.41 3.42
CA GLY A 139 8.57 2.65 3.75
C GLY A 139 9.26 3.48 4.81
N THR A 140 9.11 4.80 4.68
CA THR A 140 9.67 5.79 5.61
C THR A 140 8.76 7.01 5.73
N MET A 141 8.91 7.73 6.84
CA MET A 141 8.39 9.09 6.99
C MET A 141 9.50 10.09 6.67
N ILE A 142 9.25 10.99 5.71
CA ILE A 142 10.19 12.04 5.32
C ILE A 142 9.70 13.36 5.90
N GLN A 143 10.52 13.97 6.76
CA GLN A 143 10.23 15.26 7.36
C GLN A 143 10.58 16.40 6.38
N LYS A 144 9.58 17.23 6.04
CA LYS A 144 9.72 18.40 5.16
C LYS A 144 9.98 19.69 5.93
N LYS A 145 9.40 19.82 7.14
CA LYS A 145 9.54 20.99 8.03
C LYS A 145 9.91 20.53 9.44
N SER A 146 10.49 21.42 10.24
CA SER A 146 10.78 21.10 11.65
C SER A 146 9.51 20.75 12.42
N ILE A 147 9.52 19.63 13.14
CA ILE A 147 8.46 19.17 14.04
C ILE A 147 9.08 19.03 15.42
N TRP A 148 8.39 19.52 16.46
CA TRP A 148 8.88 19.43 17.83
C TRP A 148 9.09 17.96 18.27
N GLY A 149 10.17 17.68 18.98
CA GLY A 149 10.66 16.30 19.20
C GLY A 149 9.61 15.33 19.75
N ILE A 150 8.83 15.75 20.75
CA ILE A 150 7.76 14.91 21.33
C ILE A 150 6.65 14.65 20.31
N VAL A 151 6.22 15.67 19.57
CA VAL A 151 5.18 15.54 18.54
C VAL A 151 5.67 14.66 17.40
N LYS A 152 6.93 14.82 16.98
CA LYS A 152 7.57 13.98 15.96
C LYS A 152 7.55 12.50 16.35
N GLY A 153 7.94 12.18 17.58
CA GLY A 153 7.96 10.79 18.06
C GLY A 153 6.57 10.13 18.04
N ILE A 154 5.52 10.88 18.38
CA ILE A 154 4.14 10.39 18.32
C ILE A 154 3.70 10.15 16.87
N ILE A 155 3.96 11.11 15.97
CA ILE A 155 3.61 11.00 14.55
C ILE A 155 4.35 9.82 13.90
N GLU A 156 5.66 9.66 14.16
CA GLU A 156 6.45 8.55 13.64
C GLU A 156 5.90 7.21 14.12
N LYS A 157 5.64 7.06 15.42
CA LYS A 157 5.09 5.84 15.98
C LYS A 157 3.74 5.49 15.36
N SER A 158 2.84 6.46 15.24
CA SER A 158 1.52 6.27 14.61
C SER A 158 1.66 5.88 13.13
N THR A 159 2.57 6.54 12.41
CA THR A 159 2.81 6.30 10.98
C THR A 159 3.29 4.87 10.74
N TYR A 160 4.34 4.44 11.46
CA TYR A 160 4.88 3.09 11.28
C TYR A 160 3.93 2.00 11.73
N SER A 161 3.15 2.23 12.81
CA SER A 161 2.09 1.29 13.21
C SER A 161 1.05 1.12 12.10
N GLY A 162 0.61 2.21 11.47
CA GLY A 162 -0.36 2.12 10.37
C GLY A 162 0.20 1.45 9.11
N LEU A 163 1.49 1.67 8.81
CA LEU A 163 2.17 0.96 7.74
C LEU A 163 2.24 -0.55 8.00
N GLU A 164 2.66 -0.96 9.20
CA GLU A 164 2.75 -2.36 9.59
C GLU A 164 1.41 -3.09 9.47
N THR A 165 0.32 -2.49 9.98
CA THR A 165 -1.03 -3.02 9.83
C THR A 165 -1.43 -3.14 8.35
N HIS A 166 -1.23 -2.09 7.56
CA HIS A 166 -1.58 -2.09 6.13
C HIS A 166 -0.89 -3.21 5.35
N TYR A 167 0.42 -3.38 5.57
CA TYR A 167 1.20 -4.38 4.84
C TYR A 167 0.99 -5.80 5.36
N THR A 168 0.63 -5.98 6.63
CA THR A 168 0.17 -7.28 7.14
C THR A 168 -1.09 -7.73 6.41
N VAL A 169 -2.09 -6.85 6.30
CA VAL A 169 -3.34 -7.13 5.56
C VAL A 169 -3.07 -7.44 4.08
N LEU A 170 -2.15 -6.68 3.44
CA LEU A 170 -1.76 -6.94 2.05
C LEU A 170 -1.14 -8.33 1.88
N MET A 171 -0.20 -8.72 2.75
CA MET A 171 0.45 -10.02 2.67
C MET A 171 -0.56 -11.16 2.78
N GLU A 172 -1.48 -11.09 3.73
CA GLU A 172 -2.54 -12.10 3.89
C GLU A 172 -3.49 -12.12 2.67
N ALA A 173 -3.87 -10.96 2.14
CA ALA A 173 -4.73 -10.89 0.96
C ALA A 173 -4.06 -11.54 -0.27
N LEU A 174 -2.76 -11.29 -0.47
CA LEU A 174 -1.99 -11.91 -1.55
C LEU A 174 -1.83 -13.42 -1.36
N LYS A 175 -1.61 -13.92 -0.13
CA LYS A 175 -1.55 -15.35 0.16
C LYS A 175 -2.86 -16.05 -0.23
N LEU A 176 -3.99 -15.51 0.23
CA LEU A 176 -5.31 -16.08 -0.05
C LEU A 176 -5.67 -16.05 -1.54
N LEU A 177 -5.32 -14.98 -2.24
CA LEU A 177 -5.45 -14.90 -3.70
C LEU A 177 -4.66 -16.00 -4.41
N CYS A 178 -3.45 -16.30 -3.93
CA CYS A 178 -2.62 -17.37 -4.47
C CYS A 178 -3.23 -18.75 -4.21
N GLU A 179 -3.72 -19.01 -3.00
CA GLU A 179 -4.36 -20.27 -2.61
C GLU A 179 -5.65 -20.55 -3.41
N GLY A 180 -6.53 -19.56 -3.55
CA GLY A 180 -7.77 -19.70 -4.34
C GLY A 180 -7.50 -19.99 -5.82
N SER A 181 -6.45 -19.39 -6.39
CA SER A 181 -6.05 -19.65 -7.78
C SER A 181 -5.48 -21.06 -8.02
N ALA A 182 -4.97 -21.71 -6.97
CA ALA A 182 -4.46 -23.09 -7.04
C ALA A 182 -5.61 -24.11 -7.05
N GLU A 183 -6.67 -23.87 -6.30
CA GLU A 183 -7.88 -24.70 -6.26
C GLU A 183 -8.66 -24.62 -7.59
N ALA A 184 -8.75 -23.43 -8.20
CA ALA A 184 -9.44 -23.22 -9.49
C ALA A 184 -8.78 -23.94 -10.68
N LYS A 185 -7.45 -24.03 -10.68
CA LYS A 185 -6.66 -24.66 -11.75
C LYS A 185 -6.82 -26.19 -11.83
N GLN A 186 -7.48 -26.82 -10.86
CA GLN A 186 -7.84 -28.25 -10.94
C GLN A 186 -9.16 -28.51 -11.69
N SER A 187 -9.89 -27.45 -12.12
CA SER A 187 -11.28 -27.61 -12.58
C SER A 187 -11.65 -27.02 -13.96
N ALA A 188 -10.82 -26.26 -14.68
CA ALA A 188 -11.20 -25.82 -16.04
C ALA A 188 -10.05 -25.32 -16.95
N VAL A 189 -10.21 -25.59 -18.25
CA VAL A 189 -9.39 -25.20 -19.42
C VAL A 189 -9.97 -23.94 -20.09
N SER A 190 -9.09 -22.98 -20.44
CA SER A 190 -9.24 -21.80 -21.33
C SER A 190 -10.42 -20.83 -21.08
N THR A 191 -10.22 -19.51 -20.96
CA THR A 191 -9.81 -18.59 -22.06
C THR A 191 -9.54 -17.18 -21.48
N GLU A 192 -8.54 -16.47 -22.02
CA GLU A 192 -8.11 -15.14 -21.57
C GLU A 192 -9.12 -14.01 -21.86
N SER A 193 -8.98 -12.94 -21.07
CA SER A 193 -9.45 -11.56 -21.27
C SER A 193 -10.85 -11.19 -20.78
N GLU A 194 -11.05 -11.26 -19.46
CA GLU A 194 -11.88 -10.34 -18.63
C GLU A 194 -11.84 -10.71 -17.12
N GLU A 195 -11.05 -11.72 -16.75
CA GLU A 195 -11.23 -12.46 -15.50
C GLU A 195 -10.69 -11.80 -14.23
N THR A 196 -9.77 -10.84 -14.27
CA THR A 196 -9.10 -10.40 -13.02
C THR A 196 -10.04 -9.69 -12.03
N GLY A 197 -11.02 -8.91 -12.51
CA GLY A 197 -12.03 -8.29 -11.65
C GLY A 197 -12.99 -9.33 -11.04
N SER A 198 -13.36 -10.34 -11.85
CA SER A 198 -14.23 -11.44 -11.46
C SER A 198 -13.53 -12.44 -10.51
N ILE A 199 -12.24 -12.70 -10.70
CA ILE A 199 -11.43 -13.55 -9.80
C ILE A 199 -11.28 -12.88 -8.43
N ILE A 200 -10.98 -11.58 -8.38
CA ILE A 200 -10.89 -10.84 -7.11
C ILE A 200 -12.26 -10.82 -6.42
N SER A 201 -13.36 -10.54 -7.13
CA SER A 201 -14.70 -10.52 -6.53
C SER A 201 -15.25 -11.89 -6.14
N ASN A 202 -14.86 -12.98 -6.82
CA ASN A 202 -15.36 -14.33 -6.56
C ASN A 202 -14.53 -15.11 -5.53
N PHE A 203 -13.24 -14.82 -5.38
CA PHE A 203 -12.38 -15.49 -4.41
C PHE A 203 -12.28 -14.77 -3.06
N LEU A 204 -12.44 -13.44 -3.02
CA LEU A 204 -12.41 -12.67 -1.77
C LEU A 204 -13.70 -12.61 -0.91
N PRO A 205 -14.91 -13.03 -1.32
CA PRO A 205 -16.12 -12.57 -0.64
C PRO A 205 -16.57 -13.38 0.59
N ASN A 206 -15.98 -14.55 0.91
CA ASN A 206 -16.44 -15.33 2.08
C ASN A 206 -15.33 -15.81 3.03
N LYS A 207 -14.18 -16.27 2.51
CA LYS A 207 -13.06 -16.74 3.34
C LYS A 207 -12.32 -15.59 4.04
N LEU A 208 -12.18 -14.42 3.38
CA LEU A 208 -11.58 -13.23 4.01
C LEU A 208 -12.48 -12.62 5.08
N LEU A 209 -13.78 -12.46 4.86
CA LEU A 209 -14.66 -11.88 5.89
C LEU A 209 -14.68 -12.72 7.19
N ASN A 210 -14.66 -14.05 7.08
CA ASN A 210 -14.57 -14.93 8.27
C ASN A 210 -13.17 -15.01 8.90
N GLY A 211 -12.10 -14.92 8.12
CA GLY A 211 -10.72 -14.99 8.62
C GLY A 211 -10.21 -13.68 9.24
N TYR A 212 -10.72 -12.54 8.75
CA TYR A 212 -10.31 -11.20 9.16
C TYR A 212 -11.11 -10.65 10.34
N ALA A 213 -12.17 -11.36 10.79
CA ALA A 213 -12.92 -11.05 12.00
C ALA A 213 -12.04 -10.98 13.28
N ASN A 214 -10.77 -11.38 13.20
CA ASN A 214 -9.80 -11.34 14.30
C ASN A 214 -8.64 -10.33 14.08
N ILE A 215 -8.60 -9.58 12.99
CA ILE A 215 -7.58 -8.54 12.77
C ILE A 215 -8.20 -7.20 13.16
N ASP A 216 -7.96 -6.79 14.40
CA ASP A 216 -8.37 -5.49 14.92
C ASP A 216 -7.52 -4.36 14.30
N ILE A 217 -7.94 -3.87 13.13
CA ILE A 217 -7.33 -2.70 12.48
C ILE A 217 -7.75 -1.37 13.11
N SER A 218 -8.61 -1.38 14.13
CA SER A 218 -8.93 -0.18 14.89
C SER A 218 -7.70 0.37 15.61
N PHE A 219 -6.59 -0.37 15.70
CA PHE A 219 -5.32 0.12 16.25
C PHE A 219 -4.56 1.15 15.39
N LEU A 220 -5.21 1.84 14.45
CA LEU A 220 -4.74 3.11 13.91
C LEU A 220 -4.84 4.23 14.97
N SER A 221 -3.94 4.16 15.96
CA SER A 221 -3.56 5.21 16.91
C SER A 221 -4.65 5.73 17.87
N ALA A 222 -5.05 4.88 18.82
CA ALA A 222 -5.55 5.37 20.11
C ALA A 222 -4.37 5.77 21.02
N LYS A 223 -3.88 7.02 20.89
CA LYS A 223 -3.26 7.82 21.99
C LYS A 223 -2.81 9.20 21.51
N LEU A 224 -3.72 10.17 21.56
CA LEU A 224 -3.40 11.58 21.78
C LEU A 224 -4.38 12.13 22.82
N VAL A 225 -4.06 11.89 24.10
CA VAL A 225 -4.63 12.63 25.22
C VAL A 225 -3.53 13.50 25.81
N GLY A 226 -3.71 14.82 25.71
CA GLY A 226 -3.12 15.74 26.68
C GLY A 226 -1.95 16.62 26.23
N VAL A 227 -2.03 17.30 25.07
CA VAL A 227 -1.36 18.62 24.93
C VAL A 227 -2.28 19.58 24.18
N SER A 228 -3.37 19.97 24.83
CA SER A 228 -4.05 21.24 24.53
C SER A 228 -3.77 22.18 25.69
N LYS A 229 -2.74 23.02 25.53
CA LYS A 229 -2.61 24.41 26.03
C LYS A 229 -1.14 24.84 26.01
N CYS A 230 -0.77 25.60 24.98
CA CYS A 230 0.25 26.66 24.95
C CYS A 230 0.51 26.99 23.47
N THR A 231 0.37 28.20 22.95
CA THR A 231 -0.09 29.49 23.48
C THR A 231 -0.37 30.34 22.24
N LYS A 232 -1.46 31.10 22.23
CA LYS A 232 -1.49 32.38 21.50
C LYS A 232 -0.42 33.30 22.13
N ASN A 233 0.09 34.24 21.34
CA ASN A 233 1.07 35.31 21.61
C ASN A 233 2.46 34.95 21.04
N LYS A 234 3.07 35.72 20.14
CA LYS A 234 2.91 37.12 19.72
C LYS A 234 2.90 37.22 18.20
#